data_AF-A0A7L3P4X3-F1
#
_entry.id   AF-A0A7L3P4X3-F1
#
_cell.length_a   1.000
_cell.length_b   1.000
_cell.length_c   1.000
_cell.angle_alpha   90.00
_cell.angle_beta   90.00
_cell.angle_gamma   90.00
#
_symmetry.space_group_name_H-M   'P 1'
#
loop_
_entity.id
_entity.type
_entity.pdbx_description
1 polymer ?
#
loop_
_entity_poly.entity_id
_entity_poly.type
_entity_poly.pdbx_seq_one_letter_code
_entity_poly.pdbx_strand_id
1 'polypeptide(L)'
;PELSLRLEGGPGPAAPSPRAEPPDLLRVLLRGCHTELCASSLTGLGPFLEDEIIPEVIPMEIEVVDAKITLKDDSPPVYPTSPGPVPITLAVDHIVVRRREDGVFYLTEEKPVPVPEEPKAPAESVLAAPAAGARGLQLKQVSELQRELQTMKLALAEASMDKAHLLQEIRKYNPLFQL
;
A
#
# COMPACT_ATOMS: atom_id res chain seq x y z
N PRO A 1 3.77 8.12 22.37
CA PRO A 1 4.31 7.20 21.35
C PRO A 1 4.30 5.76 21.85
N GLU A 2 3.50 4.91 21.21
CA GLU A 2 3.48 3.46 21.44
C GLU A 2 4.20 2.83 20.24
N LEU A 3 5.43 2.32 20.47
CA LEU A 3 6.15 1.51 19.49
C LEU A 3 6.09 0.07 19.97
N SER A 4 5.56 -0.81 19.14
CA SER A 4 5.61 -2.25 19.36
C SER A 4 6.29 -2.93 18.18
N LEU A 5 7.25 -3.80 18.49
CA LEU A 5 8.00 -4.58 17.53
C LEU A 5 7.86 -6.05 17.91
N ARG A 6 7.47 -6.87 16.95
CA ARG A 6 7.25 -8.30 17.12
C ARG A 6 7.87 -9.03 15.95
N LEU A 7 8.92 -9.79 16.23
CA LEU A 7 9.51 -10.73 15.28
C LEU A 7 8.98 -12.12 15.61
N GLU A 8 8.21 -12.70 14.69
CA GLU A 8 7.88 -14.13 14.75
C GLU A 8 8.90 -14.87 13.89
N GLY A 9 9.78 -15.64 14.53
CA GLY A 9 10.70 -16.55 13.85
C GLY A 9 10.83 -17.82 14.66
N GLY A 10 10.41 -18.96 14.10
CA GLY A 10 10.52 -20.25 14.78
C GLY A 10 9.95 -21.43 13.97
N PRO A 11 10.47 -22.66 14.18
CA PRO A 11 9.92 -23.85 13.55
C PRO A 11 8.46 -24.03 13.98
N GLY A 12 7.54 -23.79 13.04
CA GLY A 12 6.11 -23.71 13.32
C GLY A 12 5.54 -24.97 13.98
N PRO A 13 4.53 -24.83 14.86
CA PRO A 13 3.83 -25.97 15.42
C PRO A 13 3.13 -26.76 14.31
N ALA A 14 3.23 -28.08 14.36
CA ALA A 14 2.71 -29.06 13.39
C ALA A 14 1.16 -29.10 13.25
N ALA A 15 0.45 -28.03 13.62
CA ALA A 15 -1.00 -27.94 13.54
C ALA A 15 -1.41 -26.87 12.51
N PRO A 16 -2.17 -27.23 11.46
CA PRO A 16 -2.70 -26.27 10.50
C PRO A 16 -3.79 -25.45 11.18
N SER A 17 -3.43 -24.29 11.73
CA SER A 17 -4.40 -23.26 12.08
C SER A 17 -4.76 -22.47 10.81
N PRO A 18 -6.03 -22.06 10.60
CA PRO A 18 -6.45 -21.31 9.41
C PRO A 18 -5.90 -19.87 9.36
N ARG A 19 -5.07 -19.50 10.32
CA ARG A 19 -4.50 -18.16 10.54
C ARG A 19 -2.98 -18.26 10.78
N ALA A 20 -2.33 -19.25 10.15
CA ALA A 20 -0.90 -19.41 10.21
C ALA A 20 -0.24 -18.21 9.53
N GLU A 21 0.31 -17.31 10.35
CA GLU A 21 1.15 -16.20 9.89
C GLU A 21 2.43 -16.79 9.26
N PRO A 22 3.05 -16.10 8.27
CA PRO A 22 4.27 -16.58 7.66
C PRO A 22 5.34 -16.82 8.74
N PRO A 23 6.09 -17.94 8.68
CA PRO A 23 6.95 -18.41 9.77
C PRO A 23 8.11 -17.47 10.16
N ASP A 24 8.34 -16.40 9.39
CA ASP A 24 9.39 -15.40 9.59
C ASP A 24 8.88 -13.98 9.25
N LEU A 25 7.85 -13.49 9.96
CA LEU A 25 7.26 -12.16 9.73
C LEU A 25 7.72 -11.14 10.77
N LEU A 26 8.33 -10.03 10.31
CA LEU A 26 8.59 -8.87 11.14
C LEU A 26 7.36 -7.95 11.17
N ARG A 27 6.71 -7.83 12.33
CA ARG A 27 5.60 -6.89 12.56
C ARG A 27 6.07 -5.68 13.37
N VAL A 28 5.76 -4.49 12.89
CA VAL A 28 6.03 -3.22 13.57
C VAL A 28 4.72 -2.43 13.62
N LEU A 29 4.30 -2.01 14.81
CA LEU A 29 3.18 -1.10 14.98
C LEU A 29 3.67 0.17 15.67
N LEU A 30 3.51 1.30 14.98
CA LEU A 30 3.84 2.63 15.44
C LEU A 30 2.54 3.41 15.62
N ARG A 31 2.25 3.84 16.86
CA ARG A 31 1.01 4.58 17.17
C ARG A 31 1.27 5.87 17.94
N GLY A 32 0.59 6.95 17.56
CA GLY A 32 0.67 8.23 18.28
C GLY A 32 2.10 8.78 18.34
N CYS A 33 2.82 8.69 17.22
CA CYS A 33 4.22 9.06 17.13
C CYS A 33 4.36 10.49 16.62
N HIS A 34 4.78 11.40 17.49
CA HIS A 34 5.15 12.76 17.10
C HIS A 34 6.64 12.94 17.34
N THR A 35 7.42 13.01 16.27
CA THR A 35 8.87 13.08 16.36
C THR A 35 9.46 14.06 15.37
N GLU A 36 10.67 14.52 15.67
CA GLU A 36 11.48 15.35 14.80
C GLU A 36 12.69 14.54 14.35
N LEU A 37 12.96 14.54 13.05
CA LEU A 37 14.09 13.85 12.44
C LEU A 37 14.95 14.85 11.68
N CYS A 38 16.27 14.71 11.73
CA CYS A 38 17.18 15.51 10.91
C CYS A 38 17.28 14.93 9.49
N ALA A 39 17.42 15.78 8.48
CA ALA A 39 17.64 15.38 7.09
C ALA A 39 18.88 14.50 6.96
N SER A 40 19.95 14.82 7.70
CA SER A 40 21.16 14.00 7.79
C SER A 40 20.91 12.56 8.20
N SER A 41 19.92 12.31 9.07
CA SER A 41 19.58 10.96 9.55
C SER A 41 18.94 10.12 8.45
N LEU A 42 18.10 10.71 7.59
CA LEU A 42 17.54 10.02 6.43
C LEU A 42 18.59 9.77 5.35
N THR A 43 19.45 10.76 5.07
CA THR A 43 20.53 10.59 4.08
C THR A 43 21.57 9.59 4.54
N GLY A 44 21.79 9.44 5.85
CA GLY A 44 22.69 8.46 6.43
C GLY A 44 22.22 7.01 6.29
N LEU A 45 20.92 6.77 6.00
CA LEU A 45 20.40 5.43 5.74
C LEU A 45 20.67 4.93 4.31
N GLY A 46 20.87 5.84 3.36
CA GLY A 46 21.09 5.51 1.93
C GLY A 46 22.20 4.49 1.70
N PRO A 47 23.42 4.66 2.25
CA PRO A 47 24.52 3.73 2.07
C PRO A 47 24.22 2.28 2.53
N PHE A 48 23.33 2.08 3.51
CA PHE A 48 22.91 0.74 3.94
C PHE A 48 21.95 0.07 2.95
N LEU A 49 21.26 0.86 2.12
CA LEU A 49 20.36 0.37 1.08
C LEU A 49 21.07 0.17 -0.27
N GLU A 50 22.23 0.81 -0.45
CA GLU A 50 23.05 0.78 -1.67
C GLU A 50 24.12 -0.32 -1.65
N ASP A 51 24.17 -1.15 -0.61
CA ASP A 51 25.17 -2.22 -0.50
C ASP A 51 25.04 -3.23 -1.66
N GLU A 52 26.17 -3.72 -2.18
CA GLU A 52 26.22 -4.69 -3.29
C GLU A 52 25.73 -6.09 -2.86
N ILE A 53 25.55 -6.29 -1.55
CA ILE A 53 24.99 -7.50 -0.97
C ILE A 53 23.46 -7.40 -1.01
N ILE A 54 22.83 -8.23 -1.84
CA ILE A 54 21.37 -8.34 -1.87
C ILE A 54 20.91 -8.98 -0.54
N PRO A 55 20.16 -8.25 0.31
CA PRO A 55 19.71 -8.80 1.58
C PRO A 55 18.65 -9.87 1.34
N GLU A 56 18.64 -10.91 2.18
CA GLU A 56 17.58 -11.91 2.18
C GLU A 56 16.21 -11.23 2.35
N VAL A 57 15.21 -11.73 1.61
CA VAL A 57 13.85 -11.17 1.67
C VAL A 57 13.20 -11.61 2.97
N ILE A 58 13.21 -10.72 3.95
CA ILE A 58 12.47 -10.86 5.20
C ILE A 58 11.07 -10.26 4.99
N PRO A 59 9.99 -11.06 5.06
CA PRO A 59 8.63 -10.54 5.08
C PRO A 59 8.43 -9.56 6.24
N MET A 60 7.78 -8.42 5.99
CA MET A 60 7.51 -7.44 7.04
C MET A 60 6.14 -6.79 6.88
N GLU A 61 5.53 -6.39 7.99
CA GLU A 61 4.32 -5.61 8.07
C GLU A 61 4.53 -4.45 9.06
N ILE A 62 4.51 -3.22 8.55
CA ILE A 62 4.68 -2.00 9.34
C ILE A 62 3.35 -1.24 9.30
N GLU A 63 2.67 -1.18 10.44
CA GLU A 63 1.45 -0.41 10.64
C GLU A 63 1.80 0.90 11.35
N VAL A 64 1.39 2.02 10.77
CA VAL A 64 1.63 3.37 11.31
C VAL A 64 0.30 4.08 11.46
N VAL A 65 -0.08 4.38 12.71
CA VAL A 65 -1.35 5.00 13.11
C VAL A 65 -1.07 6.31 13.81
N ASP A 66 -1.69 7.40 13.37
CA ASP A 66 -1.62 8.72 14.00
C ASP A 66 -0.15 9.15 14.26
N ALA A 67 0.59 9.34 13.17
CA ALA A 67 2.00 9.74 13.22
C ALA A 67 2.20 11.13 12.59
N LYS A 68 3.02 11.96 13.24
CA LYS A 68 3.48 13.25 12.74
C LYS A 68 5.00 13.31 12.81
N ILE A 69 5.65 13.30 11.66
CA ILE A 69 7.11 13.32 11.55
C ILE A 69 7.52 14.67 10.99
N THR A 70 8.31 15.42 11.74
CA THR A 70 8.85 16.72 11.31
C THR A 70 10.30 16.55 10.87
N LEU A 71 10.58 16.75 9.59
CA LEU A 71 11.92 16.74 9.04
C LEU A 71 12.55 18.13 9.16
N LYS A 72 13.68 18.22 9.86
CA LYS A 72 14.50 19.42 9.97
C LYS A 72 15.76 19.25 9.14
N ASP A 73 16.11 20.26 8.37
CA ASP A 73 17.39 20.29 7.68
C ASP A 73 18.45 20.90 8.60
N ASP A 74 19.45 20.09 8.91
CA ASP A 74 20.58 20.40 9.77
C ASP A 74 21.85 20.75 8.98
N SER A 75 21.73 20.99 7.67
CA SER A 75 22.83 21.44 6.84
C SER A 75 23.35 22.83 7.29
N PRO A 76 24.67 23.06 7.20
CA PRO A 76 25.24 24.35 7.53
C PRO A 76 24.68 25.41 6.57
N PRO A 77 24.37 26.62 7.08
CA PRO A 77 23.81 27.68 6.25
C PRO A 77 24.81 28.08 5.16
N VAL A 78 24.32 28.18 3.91
CA VAL A 78 25.13 28.58 2.75
C VAL A 78 25.68 30.00 2.91
N TYR A 79 24.92 30.87 3.58
CA TYR A 79 25.37 32.21 3.97
C TYR A 79 24.95 32.53 5.41
N PRO A 80 25.74 33.32 6.17
CA PRO A 80 25.45 33.67 7.57
C PRO A 80 24.11 34.37 7.79
N THR A 81 23.57 35.02 6.76
CA THR A 81 22.32 35.79 6.81
C THR A 81 21.16 35.10 6.07
N SER A 82 21.36 33.89 5.55
CA SER A 82 20.29 33.15 4.89
C SER A 82 19.21 32.79 5.90
N PRO A 83 17.92 32.97 5.56
CA PRO A 83 16.86 32.34 6.33
C PRO A 83 17.11 30.84 6.33
N GLY A 84 17.13 30.23 7.52
CA GLY A 84 17.39 28.80 7.67
C GLY A 84 16.34 27.95 6.94
N PRO A 85 16.64 26.66 6.71
CA PRO A 85 15.73 25.79 5.99
C PRO A 85 14.41 25.58 6.77
N VAL A 86 13.30 25.53 6.03
CA VAL A 86 11.96 25.40 6.60
C VAL A 86 11.67 23.92 6.88
N PRO A 87 11.24 23.55 8.10
CA PRO A 87 10.94 22.17 8.43
C PRO A 87 9.72 21.67 7.65
N ILE A 88 9.79 20.41 7.21
CA ILE A 88 8.70 19.74 6.49
C ILE A 88 8.01 18.79 7.45
N THR A 89 6.68 18.84 7.54
CA THR A 89 5.92 17.93 8.41
C THR A 89 5.09 16.95 7.61
N LEU A 90 5.34 15.65 7.82
CA LEU A 90 4.53 14.56 7.30
C LEU A 90 3.52 14.15 8.38
N ALA A 91 2.23 14.25 8.09
CA ALA A 91 1.16 13.74 8.93
C ALA A 91 0.57 12.49 8.27
N VAL A 92 0.45 11.41 9.03
CA VAL A 92 0.00 10.09 8.59
C VAL A 92 -1.13 9.64 9.52
N ASP A 93 -2.34 9.53 8.99
CA ASP A 93 -3.49 9.07 9.76
C ASP A 93 -3.43 7.56 10.00
N HIS A 94 -3.35 6.77 8.93
CA HIS A 94 -3.12 5.33 9.00
C HIS A 94 -2.56 4.79 7.70
N ILE A 95 -1.41 4.11 7.75
CA ILE A 95 -0.81 3.41 6.62
C ILE A 95 -0.24 2.07 7.05
N VAL A 96 -0.38 1.07 6.19
CA VAL A 96 0.22 -0.25 6.36
C VAL A 96 1.18 -0.50 5.20
N VAL A 97 2.43 -0.81 5.52
CA VAL A 97 3.49 -1.18 4.58
C VAL A 97 3.76 -2.68 4.72
N ARG A 98 3.51 -3.45 3.66
CA ARG A 98 3.76 -4.91 3.63
C ARG A 98 4.86 -5.24 2.64
N ARG A 99 5.91 -5.93 3.07
CA ARG A 99 6.87 -6.61 2.17
C ARG A 99 6.53 -8.08 2.14
N ARG A 100 6.19 -8.60 0.97
CA ARG A 100 5.92 -10.04 0.79
C ARG A 100 7.22 -10.78 0.46
N GLU A 101 7.14 -12.11 0.38
CA GLU A 101 8.25 -13.00 0.02
C GLU A 101 8.82 -12.74 -1.39
N ASP A 102 8.06 -12.05 -2.26
CA ASP A 102 8.51 -11.57 -3.56
C ASP A 102 9.47 -10.36 -3.47
N GLY A 103 9.67 -9.83 -2.27
CA GLY A 103 10.51 -8.65 -2.00
C GLY A 103 9.82 -7.33 -2.31
N VAL A 104 8.58 -7.34 -2.78
CA VAL A 104 7.82 -6.14 -3.19
C VAL A 104 7.15 -5.51 -1.98
N PHE A 105 7.25 -4.19 -1.88
CA PHE A 105 6.57 -3.38 -0.87
C PHE A 105 5.21 -2.92 -1.39
N TYR A 106 4.17 -3.17 -0.59
CA TYR A 106 2.79 -2.75 -0.83
C TYR A 106 2.40 -1.73 0.24
N LEU A 107 1.96 -0.55 -0.19
CA LEU A 107 1.40 0.49 0.69
C LEU A 107 -0.11 0.45 0.58
N THR A 108 -0.79 0.28 1.72
CA THR A 108 -2.25 0.26 1.79
C THR A 108 -2.75 1.15 2.93
N GLU A 109 -3.80 1.92 2.68
CA GLU A 109 -4.63 2.46 3.75
C GLU A 109 -5.59 1.36 4.19
N GLU A 110 -5.26 0.62 5.25
CA GLU A 110 -6.32 -0.06 6.00
C GLU A 110 -7.05 1.01 6.82
N LYS A 111 -8.34 0.85 7.06
CA LYS A 111 -9.01 1.64 8.10
C LYS A 111 -9.06 0.70 9.30
N PRO A 112 -8.70 1.13 10.52
CA PRO A 112 -8.84 0.26 11.68
C PRO A 112 -10.32 -0.13 11.74
N VAL A 113 -10.62 -1.40 11.49
CA VAL A 113 -11.95 -1.93 11.74
C VAL A 113 -12.11 -1.81 13.25
N PRO A 114 -13.09 -1.03 13.76
CA PRO A 114 -13.32 -0.99 15.18
C PRO A 114 -13.63 -2.43 15.61
N VAL A 115 -12.76 -2.99 16.44
CA VAL A 115 -12.97 -4.25 17.12
C VAL A 115 -14.35 -4.15 17.78
N PRO A 116 -15.34 -4.97 17.39
CA PRO A 116 -16.58 -5.06 18.15
C PRO A 116 -16.18 -5.66 19.50
N GLU A 117 -16.19 -4.83 20.55
CA GLU A 117 -16.12 -5.29 21.92
C GLU A 117 -17.16 -6.41 22.12
N GLU A 118 -16.70 -7.54 22.66
CA GLU A 118 -17.52 -8.72 22.97
C GLU A 118 -18.76 -8.33 23.78
N PRO A 119 -19.98 -8.61 23.29
CA PRO A 119 -21.18 -8.57 24.11
C PRO A 119 -21.23 -9.82 24.99
N LYS A 120 -21.14 -9.59 26.30
CA LYS A 120 -21.46 -10.56 27.35
C LYS A 120 -22.91 -11.03 27.16
N ALA A 121 -23.11 -12.29 26.74
CA ALA A 121 -24.43 -12.95 26.76
C ALA A 121 -24.85 -13.27 28.21
N PRO A 122 -26.17 -13.38 28.53
CA PRO A 122 -26.92 -14.57 28.17
C PRO A 122 -28.43 -14.41 27.80
N ALA A 123 -28.91 -15.44 27.08
CA ALA A 123 -30.28 -16.00 27.00
C ALA A 123 -31.23 -15.61 25.84
N GLU A 124 -31.42 -16.63 24.98
CA GLU A 124 -32.64 -17.14 24.32
C GLU A 124 -33.50 -16.34 23.32
N SER A 125 -33.35 -16.77 22.06
CA SER A 125 -34.40 -17.31 21.15
C SER A 125 -35.03 -16.44 20.05
N VAL A 126 -35.18 -17.13 18.90
CA VAL A 126 -36.08 -16.92 17.75
C VAL A 126 -35.52 -16.21 16.50
N LEU A 127 -35.38 -17.04 15.44
CA LEU A 127 -35.41 -16.80 13.99
C LEU A 127 -35.13 -15.38 13.44
N ALA A 128 -34.11 -15.28 12.58
CA ALA A 128 -34.24 -15.06 11.12
C ALA A 128 -32.97 -14.43 10.52
N ALA A 129 -32.42 -15.07 9.48
CA ALA A 129 -31.46 -14.47 8.53
C ALA A 129 -32.18 -13.39 7.65
N PRO A 130 -31.48 -12.50 6.90
CA PRO A 130 -30.08 -12.63 6.49
C PRO A 130 -29.19 -11.39 6.58
N ALA A 131 -27.89 -11.68 6.78
CA ALA A 131 -26.79 -10.84 6.36
C ALA A 131 -26.71 -10.78 4.82
N ALA A 132 -27.43 -9.83 4.21
CA ALA A 132 -27.45 -9.62 2.75
C ALA A 132 -26.76 -8.33 2.28
N GLY A 133 -26.34 -7.44 3.19
CA GLY A 133 -25.86 -6.09 2.83
C GLY A 133 -24.45 -6.05 2.23
N ALA A 134 -23.50 -6.82 2.75
CA ALA A 134 -22.09 -6.71 2.36
C ALA A 134 -21.75 -7.43 1.03
N ARG A 135 -22.38 -8.59 0.76
CA ARG A 135 -22.21 -9.32 -0.52
C ARG A 135 -22.85 -8.57 -1.69
N GLY A 136 -23.97 -7.90 -1.47
CA GLY A 136 -24.69 -7.17 -2.52
C GLY A 136 -23.93 -5.97 -3.08
N LEU A 137 -23.12 -5.29 -2.26
CA LEU A 137 -22.32 -4.13 -2.69
C LEU A 137 -21.10 -4.57 -3.53
N GLN A 138 -20.39 -5.62 -3.13
CA GLN A 138 -19.27 -6.16 -3.93
C GLN A 138 -19.74 -6.75 -5.26
N LEU A 139 -20.86 -7.47 -5.29
CA LEU A 139 -21.44 -8.01 -6.54
C LEU A 139 -21.84 -6.90 -7.53
N LYS A 140 -22.40 -5.79 -7.03
CA LYS A 140 -22.72 -4.62 -7.86
C LYS A 140 -21.46 -4.01 -8.46
N GLN A 141 -20.43 -3.78 -7.66
CA GLN A 141 -19.18 -3.20 -8.13
C GLN A 141 -18.46 -4.08 -9.16
N VAL A 142 -18.43 -5.40 -8.96
CA VAL A 142 -17.85 -6.34 -9.94
C VAL A 142 -18.64 -6.33 -11.25
N SER A 143 -19.98 -6.25 -11.19
CA SER A 143 -20.81 -6.17 -12.40
C SER A 143 -20.64 -4.85 -13.16
N GLU A 144 -20.45 -3.73 -12.46
CA GLU A 144 -20.18 -2.41 -13.04
C GLU A 144 -18.81 -2.38 -13.74
N LEU A 145 -17.76 -2.86 -13.06
CA LEU A 145 -16.41 -2.97 -13.63
C LEU A 145 -16.39 -3.89 -14.86
N GLN A 146 -17.13 -5.00 -14.83
CA GLN A 146 -17.23 -5.89 -15.97
C GLN A 146 -17.90 -5.21 -17.18
N ARG A 147 -18.92 -4.37 -16.94
CA ARG A 147 -19.56 -3.59 -18.00
C ARG A 147 -18.60 -2.57 -18.59
N GLU A 148 -17.88 -1.84 -17.75
CA GLU A 148 -16.89 -0.84 -18.18
C GLU A 148 -15.77 -1.47 -19.01
N LEU A 149 -15.27 -2.64 -18.58
CA LEU A 149 -14.28 -3.41 -19.34
C LEU A 149 -14.79 -3.79 -20.73
N GLN A 150 -16.05 -4.22 -20.84
CA GLN A 150 -16.66 -4.55 -22.13
C GLN A 150 -16.79 -3.30 -23.02
N THR A 151 -17.22 -2.17 -22.46
CA THR A 151 -17.30 -0.90 -23.18
C THR A 151 -15.93 -0.46 -23.68
N MET A 152 -14.90 -0.53 -22.84
CA MET A 152 -13.54 -0.13 -23.17
C MET A 152 -12.92 -1.05 -24.23
N LYS A 153 -13.21 -2.36 -24.19
CA LYS A 153 -12.81 -3.31 -25.24
C LYS A 153 -13.45 -2.99 -26.59
N LEU A 154 -14.73 -2.61 -26.60
CA LEU A 154 -15.42 -2.24 -27.82
C LEU A 154 -14.84 -0.96 -28.42
N ALA A 155 -14.62 0.07 -27.60
CA ALA A 155 -13.99 1.32 -28.04
C ALA A 155 -12.57 1.10 -28.56
N LEU A 156 -11.79 0.20 -27.94
CA LEU A 156 -10.46 -0.18 -28.42
C LEU A 156 -10.52 -0.88 -29.78
N ALA A 157 -11.50 -1.78 -29.98
CA ALA A 157 -11.69 -2.44 -31.26
C ALA A 157 -12.04 -1.43 -32.36
N GLU A 158 -12.95 -0.49 -32.09
CA GLU A 158 -13.33 0.59 -33.00
C GLU A 158 -12.12 1.47 -33.36
N ALA A 159 -11.38 1.96 -32.36
CA ALA A 159 -10.17 2.75 -32.59
C ALA A 159 -9.09 1.97 -33.37
N SER A 160 -8.99 0.65 -33.19
CA SER A 160 -8.05 -0.19 -33.95
C SER A 160 -8.46 -0.30 -35.42
N MET A 161 -9.75 -0.37 -35.71
CA MET A 161 -10.29 -0.39 -37.07
C MET A 161 -10.10 0.95 -37.76
N ASP A 162 -10.39 2.06 -37.07
CA ASP A 162 -10.15 3.41 -37.57
C ASP A 162 -8.68 3.63 -37.88
N LYS A 163 -7.78 3.24 -36.96
CA LYS A 163 -6.34 3.31 -37.20
C LYS A 163 -5.94 2.54 -38.47
N ALA A 164 -6.46 1.33 -38.67
CA ALA A 164 -6.16 0.54 -39.87
C ALA A 164 -6.68 1.21 -41.14
N HIS A 165 -7.88 1.78 -41.09
CA HIS A 165 -8.48 2.53 -42.19
C HIS A 165 -7.66 3.78 -42.54
N LEU A 166 -7.29 4.60 -41.56
CA LEU A 166 -6.43 5.77 -41.79
C LEU A 166 -5.08 5.37 -42.38
N LEU A 167 -4.46 4.29 -41.89
CA LEU A 167 -3.21 3.80 -42.45
C LEU A 167 -3.35 3.35 -43.91
N GLN A 168 -4.48 2.74 -44.28
CA GLN A 168 -4.78 2.39 -45.66
C GLN A 168 -4.91 3.64 -46.53
N GLU A 169 -5.59 4.68 -46.01
CA GLU A 169 -5.77 5.95 -46.71
C GLU A 169 -4.45 6.67 -46.94
N ILE A 170 -3.58 6.73 -45.91
CA ILE A 170 -2.24 7.31 -46.03
C ILE A 170 -1.40 6.54 -47.06
N ARG A 171 -1.48 5.20 -47.05
CA ARG A 171 -0.75 4.36 -48.02
C ARG A 171 -1.19 4.57 -49.46
N LYS A 172 -2.43 5.03 -49.72
CA LYS A 172 -2.85 5.42 -51.08
C LYS A 172 -2.00 6.58 -51.62
N TYR A 173 -1.61 7.51 -50.76
CA TYR A 173 -0.84 8.70 -51.14
C TYR A 173 0.67 8.53 -50.94
N ASN A 174 1.09 7.70 -49.98
CA ASN A 174 2.48 7.39 -49.70
C ASN A 174 2.65 5.88 -49.41
N PRO A 175 2.96 5.07 -50.42
CA PRO A 175 2.98 3.60 -50.29
C PRO A 175 4.10 3.07 -49.39
N LEU A 176 5.11 3.90 -49.06
CA LEU A 176 6.22 3.54 -48.19
C LEU A 176 6.04 4.04 -46.75
N PHE A 177 4.87 4.61 -46.42
CA PHE A 177 4.59 5.11 -45.08
C PHE A 177 4.55 3.97 -44.04
N GLN A 178 5.40 4.09 -43.03
CA GLN A 178 5.49 3.23 -41.84
C GLN A 178 5.21 4.09 -40.60
N LEU A 179 4.52 3.49 -39.63
CA LEU A 179 4.12 4.14 -38.37
C LEU A 179 5.21 3.99 -37.31
#